data_AF-A0A0Q8V8I7-F1
#
_entry.id   AF-A0A0Q8V8I7-F1
#
_cell.length_a   1.000
_cell.length_b   1.000
_cell.length_c   1.000
_cell.angle_alpha   90.00
_cell.angle_beta   90.00
_cell.angle_gamma   90.00
#
_symmetry.space_group_name_H-M   'P 1'
#
loop_
_entity.id
_entity.type
_entity.pdbx_description
1 polymer ?
#
loop_
_entity_poly.entity_id
_entity_poly.type
_entity_poly.pdbx_seq_one_letter_code
_entity_poly.pdbx_strand_id
1 'polypeptide(L)'
;MDARTHVRVPPTARGVRRETSVVVHWTASEDCADVWRVSRADCLRSVVRCADAETAVAVLDTALSSEDVRLQELPDIFSGEPRRSRAVARLARPGSDSGVESIVRQRLAAAGFAVEQQVAVPGVGRVDLRVDGWLYIELDGFRFHGGRDAFERDRARDLGLALRGGGRLRFSAAQVLNEWQTVLDSIHAVVRQEESRDTLPISPFGRSIGRAGAGSPSKRSRGAAATGGMVRALGATAGSRS
;
A
#
# COMPACT_ATOMS: atom_id res chain seq x y z
N MET A 1 -10.27 -0.52 16.37
CA MET A 1 -9.89 -1.64 17.26
C MET A 1 -10.27 -1.27 18.69
N ASP A 2 -10.87 -2.18 19.44
CA ASP A 2 -11.12 -1.98 20.87
C ASP A 2 -9.79 -2.01 21.62
N ALA A 3 -9.43 -0.91 22.28
CA ALA A 3 -8.15 -0.76 22.98
C ALA A 3 -8.22 -1.23 24.44
N ARG A 4 -9.38 -1.66 24.91
CA ARG A 4 -9.58 -2.15 26.28
C ARG A 4 -8.88 -3.48 26.49
N THR A 5 -8.57 -3.80 27.74
CA THR A 5 -8.02 -5.11 28.10
C THR A 5 -9.15 -6.13 28.18
N HIS A 6 -9.03 -7.23 27.43
CA HIS A 6 -10.00 -8.33 27.47
C HIS A 6 -9.55 -9.38 28.48
N VAL A 7 -10.37 -9.63 29.52
CA VAL A 7 -10.08 -10.60 30.58
C VAL A 7 -11.12 -11.70 30.54
N ARG A 8 -10.68 -12.96 30.58
CA ARG A 8 -11.54 -14.13 30.61
C ARG A 8 -11.61 -14.68 32.03
N VAL A 9 -12.82 -14.91 32.53
CA VAL A 9 -13.05 -15.46 33.86
C VAL A 9 -14.01 -16.66 33.77
N PRO A 10 -13.92 -17.63 34.68
CA PRO A 10 -14.85 -18.75 34.72
C PRO A 10 -16.31 -18.28 34.78
N PRO A 11 -17.28 -19.02 34.18
CA PRO A 11 -18.70 -18.66 34.21
C PRO A 11 -19.26 -18.47 35.63
N THR A 12 -18.65 -19.13 36.61
CA THR A 12 -19.04 -19.11 38.02
C THR A 12 -18.38 -17.98 38.81
N ALA A 13 -17.42 -17.24 38.23
CA ALA A 13 -16.70 -16.18 38.93
C ALA A 13 -17.66 -15.08 39.44
N ARG A 14 -17.45 -14.67 40.69
CA ARG A 14 -18.20 -13.61 41.39
C ARG A 14 -17.23 -12.52 41.86
N GLY A 15 -17.74 -11.32 42.12
CA GLY A 15 -16.94 -10.22 42.68
C GLY A 15 -15.90 -9.62 41.73
N VAL A 16 -15.90 -9.98 40.44
CA VAL A 16 -15.01 -9.37 39.44
C VAL A 16 -15.40 -7.91 39.24
N ARG A 17 -14.51 -6.99 39.61
CA ARG A 17 -14.71 -5.55 39.46
C ARG A 17 -14.71 -5.20 37.97
N ARG A 18 -15.77 -4.56 37.50
CA ARG A 18 -15.82 -4.00 36.14
C ARG A 18 -15.17 -2.63 36.17
N GLU A 19 -14.07 -2.49 35.45
CA GLU A 19 -13.41 -1.20 35.21
C GLU A 19 -13.67 -0.76 33.77
N THR A 20 -13.75 0.55 33.51
CA THR A 20 -14.11 1.09 32.19
C THR A 20 -13.14 0.65 31.09
N SER A 21 -11.87 0.43 31.45
CA SER A 21 -10.80 -0.01 30.55
C SER A 21 -10.75 -1.54 30.35
N VAL A 22 -11.66 -2.31 30.95
CA VAL A 22 -11.62 -3.79 30.96
C VAL A 22 -12.93 -4.37 30.44
N VAL A 23 -12.83 -5.28 29.48
CA VAL A 23 -13.93 -6.11 29.00
C VAL A 23 -13.80 -7.50 29.62
N VAL A 24 -14.76 -7.89 30.44
CA VAL A 24 -14.75 -9.19 31.12
C VAL A 24 -15.64 -10.18 30.38
N HIS A 25 -15.10 -11.36 30.08
CA HIS A 25 -15.77 -12.46 29.41
C HIS A 25 -15.99 -13.62 30.38
N TRP A 26 -17.25 -13.89 30.72
CA TRP A 26 -17.64 -15.02 31.59
C TRP A 26 -17.88 -16.26 30.75
N THR A 27 -16.86 -17.08 30.59
CA THR A 27 -16.90 -18.24 29.71
C THR A 27 -15.85 -19.25 30.15
N ALA A 28 -16.17 -20.53 29.98
CA ALA A 28 -15.21 -21.59 30.31
C ALA A 28 -13.98 -21.46 29.42
N SER A 29 -12.80 -21.63 30.02
CA SER A 29 -11.51 -21.68 29.34
C SER A 29 -10.93 -23.08 29.33
N GLU A 30 -10.20 -23.36 28.28
CA GLU A 30 -9.31 -24.52 28.22
C GLU A 30 -8.16 -24.33 29.20
N ASP A 31 -7.59 -25.44 29.66
CA ASP A 31 -6.44 -25.41 30.54
C ASP A 31 -5.25 -24.76 29.82
N CYS A 32 -4.54 -23.90 30.54
CA CYS A 32 -3.32 -23.24 30.09
C CYS A 32 -2.24 -23.43 31.15
N ALA A 33 -0.99 -23.63 30.70
CA ALA A 33 0.14 -23.76 31.61
C ALA A 33 0.38 -22.49 32.44
N ASP A 34 0.04 -21.33 31.88
CA ASP A 34 0.15 -20.04 32.54
C ASP A 34 -1.16 -19.70 33.25
N VAL A 35 -1.09 -19.39 34.55
CA VAL A 35 -2.29 -19.01 35.34
C VAL A 35 -2.83 -17.61 35.00
N TRP A 36 -2.05 -16.79 34.28
CA TRP A 36 -2.40 -15.43 33.87
C TRP A 36 -2.64 -15.27 32.35
N ARG A 37 -2.61 -16.36 31.58
CA ARG A 37 -2.91 -16.35 30.14
C ARG A 37 -4.01 -17.36 29.83
N VAL A 38 -4.59 -17.20 28.65
CA VAL A 38 -5.51 -18.19 28.07
C VAL A 38 -4.77 -19.03 27.03
N SER A 39 -5.33 -20.19 26.69
CA SER A 39 -4.83 -20.99 25.57
C SER A 39 -4.85 -20.16 24.27
N ARG A 40 -4.01 -20.52 23.30
CA ARG A 40 -4.01 -19.89 21.97
C ARG A 40 -5.40 -19.98 21.32
N ALA A 41 -6.06 -21.13 21.44
CA ALA A 41 -7.43 -21.34 20.94
C ALA A 41 -8.43 -20.36 21.56
N ASP A 42 -8.39 -20.19 22.89
CA ASP A 42 -9.26 -19.25 23.58
C ASP A 42 -8.97 -17.78 23.27
N CYS A 43 -7.69 -17.44 23.05
CA CYS A 43 -7.29 -16.12 22.56
C CYS A 43 -7.93 -15.83 21.20
N LEU A 44 -7.77 -16.75 20.23
CA LEU A 44 -8.33 -16.60 18.88
C LEU A 44 -9.86 -16.53 18.87
N ARG A 45 -10.54 -17.35 19.67
CA ARG A 45 -12.00 -17.26 19.85
C ARG A 45 -12.41 -15.90 20.39
N SER A 46 -11.68 -15.39 21.39
CA SER A 46 -11.97 -14.10 22.01
C SER A 46 -11.79 -12.95 21.02
N VAL A 47 -10.72 -12.98 20.22
CA VAL A 47 -10.47 -11.99 19.16
C VAL A 47 -11.61 -12.00 18.13
N VAL A 48 -11.98 -13.17 17.60
CA VAL A 48 -13.06 -13.29 16.60
C VAL A 48 -14.42 -12.84 17.14
N ARG A 49 -14.65 -12.96 18.46
CA ARG A 49 -15.89 -12.50 19.10
C ARG A 49 -15.94 -10.98 19.30
N CYS A 50 -14.79 -10.33 19.51
CA CYS A 50 -14.72 -8.96 19.99
C CYS A 50 -14.26 -7.96 18.93
N ALA A 51 -13.39 -8.38 18.02
CA ALA A 51 -12.88 -7.54 16.95
C ALA A 51 -13.85 -7.50 15.77
N ASP A 52 -13.70 -6.47 14.93
CA ASP A 52 -14.27 -6.49 13.59
C ASP A 52 -13.65 -7.63 12.74
N ALA A 53 -14.35 -8.03 11.68
CA ALA A 53 -13.97 -9.18 10.87
C ALA A 53 -12.58 -9.03 10.22
N GLU A 54 -12.24 -7.84 9.75
CA GLU A 54 -10.95 -7.55 9.09
C GLU A 54 -9.79 -7.76 10.07
N THR A 55 -9.90 -7.18 11.27
CA THR A 55 -8.94 -7.34 12.36
C THR A 55 -8.85 -8.80 12.83
N ALA A 56 -9.99 -9.47 12.97
CA ALA A 56 -10.02 -10.86 13.40
C ALA A 56 -9.32 -11.80 12.41
N VAL A 57 -9.54 -11.61 11.10
CA VAL A 57 -8.82 -12.34 10.06
C VAL A 57 -7.33 -12.02 10.10
N ALA A 58 -6.95 -10.75 10.29
CA ALA A 58 -5.54 -10.37 10.37
C ALA A 58 -4.79 -11.05 11.53
N VAL A 59 -5.41 -11.18 12.70
CA VAL A 59 -4.82 -11.90 13.84
C VAL A 59 -4.72 -13.40 13.55
N LEU A 60 -5.73 -13.99 12.91
CA LEU A 60 -5.69 -15.40 12.51
C LEU A 60 -4.59 -15.65 11.48
N ASP A 61 -4.47 -14.81 10.45
CA ASP A 61 -3.44 -14.91 9.41
C ASP A 61 -2.03 -14.85 10.03
N THR A 62 -1.80 -13.94 10.98
CA THR A 62 -0.53 -13.86 11.71
C THR A 62 -0.27 -15.12 12.54
N ALA A 63 -1.26 -15.64 13.27
CA ALA A 63 -1.11 -16.88 14.05
C ALA A 63 -0.84 -18.12 13.18
N LEU A 64 -1.36 -18.13 11.95
CA LEU A 64 -1.05 -19.18 10.97
C LEU A 64 0.37 -19.04 10.42
N SER A 65 0.82 -17.80 10.19
CA SER A 65 2.12 -17.52 9.57
C SER A 65 3.28 -17.67 10.55
N SER A 66 3.05 -17.45 11.85
CA SER A 66 4.00 -17.74 12.92
C SER A 66 4.08 -19.22 13.32
N GLU A 67 3.30 -20.10 12.66
CA GLU A 67 3.15 -21.52 12.99
C GLU A 67 2.66 -21.78 14.43
N ASP A 68 2.12 -20.77 15.10
CA ASP A 68 1.50 -20.90 16.43
C ASP A 68 0.25 -21.79 16.40
N VAL A 69 -0.45 -21.79 15.25
CA VAL A 69 -1.63 -22.60 14.96
C VAL A 69 -1.57 -23.02 13.49
N ARG A 70 -1.94 -24.26 13.15
CA ARG A 70 -2.06 -24.72 11.76
C ARG A 70 -3.46 -24.48 11.22
N LEU A 71 -3.55 -24.27 9.91
CA LEU A 71 -4.83 -24.01 9.23
C LEU A 71 -5.87 -25.12 9.48
N GLN A 72 -5.40 -26.36 9.58
CA GLN A 72 -6.22 -27.55 9.81
C GLN A 72 -6.82 -27.60 11.22
N GLU A 73 -6.28 -26.83 12.17
CA GLU A 73 -6.74 -26.78 13.56
C GLU A 73 -7.87 -25.76 13.76
N LEU A 74 -8.05 -24.82 12.83
CA LEU A 74 -9.11 -23.80 12.92
C LEU A 74 -10.53 -24.40 13.01
N PRO A 75 -10.93 -25.41 12.23
CA PRO A 75 -12.25 -26.04 12.38
C PRO A 75 -12.51 -26.55 13.80
N ASP A 76 -11.51 -27.15 14.44
CA ASP A 76 -11.63 -27.71 15.79
C ASP A 76 -11.66 -26.62 16.84
N ILE A 77 -10.76 -25.62 16.73
CA ILE A 77 -10.75 -24.43 17.59
C ILE A 77 -12.12 -23.76 17.56
N PHE A 78 -12.75 -23.64 16.39
CA PHE A 78 -14.03 -22.94 16.24
C PHE A 78 -15.27 -23.87 16.23
N SER A 79 -15.14 -25.16 16.56
CA SER A 79 -16.20 -26.18 16.42
C SER A 79 -17.48 -25.87 17.23
N GLY A 80 -17.37 -25.18 18.37
CA GLY A 80 -18.48 -24.74 19.21
C GLY A 80 -18.89 -23.27 19.06
N GLU A 81 -18.20 -22.50 18.20
CA GLU A 81 -18.41 -21.05 18.08
C GLU A 81 -19.63 -20.70 17.21
N PRO A 82 -20.28 -19.53 17.38
CA PRO A 82 -21.38 -19.10 16.53
C PRO A 82 -21.07 -19.16 15.02
N ARG A 83 -22.11 -19.35 14.18
CA ARG A 83 -21.97 -19.43 12.71
C ARG A 83 -21.12 -18.31 12.11
N ARG A 84 -21.31 -17.06 12.60
CA ARG A 84 -20.53 -15.89 12.17
C ARG A 84 -19.03 -16.04 12.46
N SER A 85 -18.67 -16.53 13.64
CA SER A 85 -17.28 -16.70 14.06
C SER A 85 -16.58 -17.75 13.21
N ARG A 86 -17.28 -18.86 12.93
CA ARG A 86 -16.77 -19.90 12.03
C ARG A 86 -16.62 -19.39 10.59
N ALA A 87 -17.51 -18.51 10.13
CA ALA A 87 -17.39 -17.89 8.81
C ALA A 87 -16.15 -17.00 8.72
N VAL A 88 -15.88 -16.17 9.75
CA VAL A 88 -14.66 -15.35 9.84
C VAL A 88 -13.41 -16.22 9.84
N ALA A 89 -13.38 -17.29 10.65
CA ALA A 89 -12.23 -18.19 10.72
C ALA A 89 -11.89 -18.85 9.37
N ARG A 90 -12.89 -19.10 8.51
CA ARG A 90 -12.68 -19.65 7.16
C ARG A 90 -12.06 -18.67 6.17
N LEU A 91 -12.02 -17.38 6.47
CA LEU A 91 -11.37 -16.37 5.63
C LEU A 91 -9.86 -16.31 5.89
N ALA A 92 -9.38 -16.92 6.98
CA ALA A 92 -7.98 -16.89 7.37
C ALA A 92 -7.09 -17.69 6.41
N ARG A 93 -5.90 -17.17 6.12
CA ARG A 93 -4.89 -17.75 5.23
C ARG A 93 -3.50 -17.52 5.83
N PRO A 94 -2.55 -18.47 5.69
CA PRO A 94 -1.16 -18.19 5.98
C PRO A 94 -0.57 -17.23 4.92
N GLY A 95 0.51 -16.54 5.27
CA GLY A 95 1.24 -15.64 4.36
C GLY A 95 1.26 -14.17 4.77
N SER A 96 0.90 -13.85 6.01
CA SER A 96 1.00 -12.50 6.57
C SER A 96 1.86 -12.50 7.82
N ASP A 97 3.08 -11.97 7.70
CA ASP A 97 4.01 -11.83 8.82
C ASP A 97 3.58 -10.68 9.76
N SER A 98 2.70 -9.81 9.28
CA SER A 98 2.10 -8.72 10.05
C SER A 98 0.60 -8.57 9.77
N GLY A 99 -0.13 -8.01 10.74
CA GLY A 99 -1.55 -7.72 10.56
C GLY A 99 -1.83 -6.73 9.42
N VAL A 100 -0.89 -5.83 9.12
CA VAL A 100 -1.01 -4.86 8.02
C VAL A 100 -0.99 -5.57 6.66
N GLU A 101 -0.10 -6.56 6.47
CA GLU A 101 -0.08 -7.37 5.24
C GLU A 101 -1.42 -8.08 4.99
N SER A 102 -2.00 -8.65 6.04
CA SER A 102 -3.32 -9.30 5.94
C SER A 102 -4.40 -8.30 5.56
N ILE A 103 -4.42 -7.12 6.19
CA ILE A 103 -5.40 -6.06 5.88
C ILE A 103 -5.29 -5.63 4.41
N VAL A 104 -4.07 -5.39 3.91
CA VAL A 104 -3.87 -5.01 2.50
C VAL A 104 -4.38 -6.11 1.57
N ARG A 105 -4.02 -7.38 1.81
CA ARG A 105 -4.54 -8.51 1.03
C ARG A 105 -6.06 -8.54 1.03
N GLN A 106 -6.68 -8.45 2.20
CA GLN A 106 -8.14 -8.53 2.34
C GLN A 106 -8.83 -7.43 1.52
N ARG A 107 -8.34 -6.19 1.62
CA ARG A 107 -8.93 -5.06 0.92
C ARG A 107 -8.66 -5.08 -0.59
N LEU A 108 -7.47 -5.50 -1.03
CA LEU A 108 -7.16 -5.67 -2.44
C LEU A 108 -8.00 -6.79 -3.08
N ALA A 109 -8.13 -7.93 -2.40
CA ALA A 109 -8.99 -9.01 -2.87
C ALA A 109 -10.47 -8.56 -2.95
N ALA A 110 -10.93 -7.77 -1.98
CA ALA A 110 -12.27 -7.16 -2.02
C ALA A 110 -12.44 -6.15 -3.17
N ALA A 111 -11.35 -5.50 -3.60
CA ALA A 111 -11.33 -4.62 -4.78
C ALA A 111 -11.21 -5.38 -6.12
N GLY A 112 -11.15 -6.72 -6.09
CA GLY A 112 -11.15 -7.57 -7.29
C GLY A 112 -9.76 -7.96 -7.80
N PHE A 113 -8.69 -7.61 -7.08
CA PHE A 113 -7.32 -7.97 -7.46
C PHE A 113 -6.97 -9.41 -7.09
N ALA A 114 -6.16 -10.07 -7.92
CA ALA A 114 -5.52 -11.33 -7.57
C ALA A 114 -4.27 -11.03 -6.75
N VAL A 115 -4.21 -11.50 -5.50
CA VAL A 115 -3.12 -11.19 -4.56
C VAL A 115 -2.39 -12.45 -4.14
N GLU A 116 -1.08 -12.45 -4.35
CA GLU A 116 -0.14 -13.43 -3.80
C GLU A 116 0.69 -12.77 -2.71
N GLN A 117 1.00 -13.50 -1.64
CA GLN A 117 1.77 -12.98 -0.51
C GLN A 117 3.14 -13.65 -0.41
N GLN A 118 4.11 -12.96 0.21
CA GLN A 118 5.44 -13.49 0.54
C GLN A 118 6.14 -14.11 -0.68
N VAL A 119 6.06 -13.42 -1.82
CA VAL A 119 6.50 -13.93 -3.13
C VAL A 119 8.03 -13.95 -3.20
N ALA A 120 8.59 -15.14 -3.42
CA ALA A 120 10.02 -15.31 -3.67
C ALA A 120 10.36 -14.91 -5.11
N VAL A 121 11.12 -13.82 -5.26
CA VAL A 121 11.58 -13.35 -6.56
C VAL A 121 13.07 -13.69 -6.72
N PRO A 122 13.46 -14.52 -7.71
CA PRO A 122 14.85 -14.93 -7.89
C PRO A 122 15.82 -13.73 -7.98
N GLY A 123 16.94 -13.74 -7.27
CA GLY A 123 17.92 -12.65 -7.30
C GLY A 123 17.47 -11.31 -6.68
N VAL A 124 16.25 -11.23 -6.16
CA VAL A 124 15.69 -10.06 -5.45
C VAL A 124 15.41 -10.40 -3.98
N GLY A 125 14.93 -11.62 -3.73
CA GLY A 125 14.47 -12.05 -2.42
C GLY A 125 12.95 -12.00 -2.31
N ARG A 126 12.44 -11.94 -1.08
CA ARG A 126 11.01 -12.03 -0.77
C ARG A 126 10.32 -10.65 -0.84
N VAL A 127 9.18 -10.57 -1.51
CA VAL A 127 8.34 -9.35 -1.57
C VAL A 127 7.04 -9.64 -0.85
N ASP A 128 6.49 -8.65 -0.14
CA ASP A 128 5.31 -8.84 0.70
C ASP A 128 4.10 -9.28 -0.12
N LEU A 129 3.83 -8.62 -1.25
CA LEU A 129 2.68 -8.91 -2.10
C LEU A 129 3.01 -8.82 -3.60
N ARG A 130 2.34 -9.65 -4.40
CA ARG A 130 2.24 -9.51 -5.86
C ARG A 130 0.78 -9.45 -6.27
N VAL A 131 0.43 -8.43 -7.04
CA VAL A 131 -0.90 -8.14 -7.54
C VAL A 131 -0.97 -8.45 -9.04
N ASP A 132 -2.00 -9.18 -9.45
CA ASP A 132 -2.31 -9.59 -10.82
C ASP A 132 -1.12 -10.22 -11.56
N GLY A 133 -0.21 -10.86 -10.81
CA GLY A 133 0.96 -11.56 -11.35
C GLY A 133 2.15 -10.67 -11.74
N TRP A 134 2.04 -9.33 -11.67
CA TRP A 134 3.09 -8.43 -12.18
C TRP A 134 3.42 -7.24 -11.27
N LEU A 135 2.47 -6.69 -10.52
CA LEU A 135 2.69 -5.52 -9.67
C LEU A 135 3.16 -5.94 -8.28
N TYR A 136 4.39 -5.57 -7.92
CA TYR A 136 4.97 -5.86 -6.61
C TYR A 136 4.60 -4.75 -5.61
N ILE A 137 4.13 -5.14 -4.42
CA ILE A 137 3.84 -4.19 -3.33
C ILE A 137 4.66 -4.60 -2.10
N GLU A 138 5.35 -3.62 -1.54
CA GLU A 138 6.04 -3.74 -0.26
C GLU A 138 5.42 -2.83 0.80
N LEU A 139 5.37 -3.33 2.02
CA LEU A 139 4.76 -2.67 3.16
C LEU A 139 5.87 -2.30 4.16
N ASP A 140 6.26 -1.03 4.13
CA ASP A 140 7.34 -0.53 4.98
C ASP A 140 6.86 -0.45 6.44
N GLY A 141 7.33 -1.39 7.26
CA GLY A 141 7.42 -1.21 8.69
C GLY A 141 8.47 -0.15 9.00
N PHE A 142 8.19 0.78 9.91
CA PHE A 142 8.98 1.99 10.25
C PHE A 142 10.45 1.78 10.69
N ARG A 143 11.05 0.59 10.50
CA ARG A 143 12.44 0.28 10.84
C ARG A 143 13.39 0.61 9.68
N PHE A 144 13.65 1.91 9.46
CA PHE A 144 14.87 2.33 8.76
C PHE A 144 15.99 2.62 9.78
N HIS A 145 16.67 1.57 10.22
CA HIS A 145 18.03 1.66 10.75
C HIS A 145 18.93 0.81 9.86
N GLY A 146 19.16 1.30 8.64
CA GLY A 146 20.05 0.66 7.68
C GLY A 146 21.26 1.55 7.42
N GLY A 147 22.46 1.07 7.80
CA GLY A 147 23.71 1.67 7.33
C GLY A 147 23.86 1.53 5.81
N ARG A 148 24.97 2.01 5.26
CA ARG A 148 25.23 2.06 3.81
C ARG A 148 24.98 0.73 3.08
N ASP A 149 25.28 -0.41 3.71
CA ASP A 149 25.09 -1.73 3.10
C ASP A 149 23.61 -2.09 2.90
N ALA A 150 22.72 -1.62 3.78
CA ALA A 150 21.27 -1.83 3.61
C ALA A 150 20.73 -1.02 2.43
N PHE A 151 21.25 0.20 2.25
CA PHE A 151 20.91 1.07 1.12
C PHE A 151 21.33 0.45 -0.23
N GLU A 152 22.56 -0.07 -0.33
CA GLU A 152 23.04 -0.71 -1.57
C GLU A 152 22.26 -2.00 -1.89
N ARG A 153 21.90 -2.79 -0.87
CA ARG A 153 21.03 -3.97 -1.05
C ARG A 153 19.64 -3.59 -1.55
N ASP A 154 19.05 -2.53 -1.01
CA ASP A 154 17.75 -2.04 -1.46
C ASP A 154 17.80 -1.62 -2.92
N ARG A 155 18.83 -0.86 -3.32
CA ARG A 155 19.08 -0.48 -4.72
C ARG A 155 19.23 -1.69 -5.66
N ALA A 156 19.98 -2.70 -5.25
CA ALA A 156 20.13 -3.93 -6.03
C ALA A 156 18.79 -4.67 -6.19
N ARG A 157 17.95 -4.66 -5.13
CA ARG A 157 16.61 -5.23 -5.11
C ARG A 157 15.67 -4.48 -6.06
N ASP A 158 15.68 -3.16 -6.00
CA ASP A 158 14.92 -2.27 -6.89
C ASP A 158 15.23 -2.58 -8.35
N LEU A 159 16.52 -2.64 -8.70
CA LEU A 159 16.96 -2.96 -10.05
C LEU A 159 16.53 -4.38 -10.47
N GLY A 160 16.68 -5.36 -9.58
CA GLY A 160 16.30 -6.75 -9.87
C GLY A 160 14.80 -6.96 -10.09
N LEU A 161 13.95 -6.14 -9.48
CA LEU A 161 12.49 -6.13 -9.74
C LEU A 161 12.18 -5.43 -11.06
N ALA A 162 12.78 -4.28 -11.32
CA ALA A 162 12.58 -3.54 -12.57
C ALA A 162 12.95 -4.37 -13.81
N LEU A 163 14.04 -5.15 -13.74
CA LEU A 163 14.47 -6.04 -14.82
C LEU A 163 13.48 -7.18 -15.12
N ARG A 164 12.52 -7.45 -14.22
CA ARG A 164 11.47 -8.45 -14.41
C ARG A 164 10.17 -7.88 -14.98
N GLY A 165 10.18 -6.60 -15.37
CA GLY A 165 9.01 -5.93 -15.98
C GLY A 165 7.87 -5.65 -14.99
N GLY A 166 8.08 -5.87 -13.69
CA GLY A 166 7.06 -5.60 -12.69
C GLY A 166 7.09 -4.15 -12.24
N GLY A 167 5.91 -3.51 -12.18
CA GLY A 167 5.73 -2.28 -11.40
C GLY A 167 6.00 -2.54 -9.93
N ARG A 168 6.41 -1.51 -9.18
CA ARG A 168 6.57 -1.60 -7.73
C ARG A 168 5.96 -0.40 -7.02
N LEU A 169 5.26 -0.66 -5.93
CA LEU A 169 4.75 0.33 -5.00
C LEU A 169 5.20 0.01 -3.57
N ARG A 170 5.43 1.06 -2.79
CA ARG A 170 5.75 0.97 -1.37
C ARG A 170 4.74 1.79 -0.58
N PHE A 171 4.19 1.19 0.45
CA PHE A 171 3.25 1.86 1.35
C PHE A 171 3.67 1.64 2.80
N SER A 172 3.62 2.71 3.59
CA SER A 172 3.78 2.59 5.04
C SER A 172 2.51 2.00 5.67
N ALA A 173 2.67 1.38 6.85
CA ALA A 173 1.52 0.95 7.65
C ALA A 173 0.54 2.10 7.94
N ALA A 174 1.03 3.33 8.14
CA ALA A 174 0.19 4.49 8.37
C ALA A 174 -0.70 4.81 7.16
N GLN A 175 -0.14 4.75 5.94
CA GLN A 175 -0.92 4.97 4.71
C GLN A 175 -1.99 3.88 4.54
N VAL A 176 -1.65 2.62 4.75
CA VAL A 176 -2.61 1.51 4.65
C VAL A 176 -3.77 1.69 5.64
N LEU A 177 -3.46 2.03 6.88
CA LEU A 177 -4.45 2.09 7.96
C LEU A 177 -5.29 3.37 7.91
N ASN A 178 -4.70 4.50 7.55
CA ASN A 178 -5.34 5.82 7.66
C ASN A 178 -5.73 6.43 6.31
N GLU A 179 -5.12 6.00 5.21
CA GLU A 179 -5.24 6.62 3.88
C GLU A 179 -5.55 5.58 2.79
N TRP A 180 -6.38 4.59 3.13
CA TRP A 180 -6.64 3.44 2.26
C TRP A 180 -7.06 3.81 0.83
N GLN A 181 -7.93 4.81 0.68
CA GLN A 181 -8.40 5.23 -0.64
C GLN A 181 -7.24 5.73 -1.51
N THR A 182 -6.30 6.49 -0.95
CA THR A 182 -5.10 6.95 -1.65
C THR A 182 -4.23 5.77 -2.10
N VAL A 183 -4.07 4.75 -1.25
CA VAL A 183 -3.34 3.52 -1.58
C VAL A 183 -4.00 2.81 -2.76
N LEU A 184 -5.33 2.60 -2.67
CA LEU A 184 -6.10 1.90 -3.69
C LEU A 184 -6.10 2.66 -5.03
N ASP A 185 -6.31 3.98 -5.00
CA ASP A 185 -6.28 4.84 -6.19
C ASP A 185 -4.91 4.82 -6.86
N SER A 186 -3.83 4.81 -6.08
CA SER A 186 -2.46 4.70 -6.60
C SER A 186 -2.25 3.37 -7.33
N ILE A 187 -2.75 2.26 -6.76
CA ILE A 187 -2.68 0.94 -7.38
C ILE A 187 -3.49 0.92 -8.68
N HIS A 188 -4.74 1.40 -8.66
CA HIS A 188 -5.56 1.48 -9.87
C HIS A 188 -4.92 2.35 -10.97
N ALA A 189 -4.29 3.47 -10.60
CA ALA A 189 -3.62 4.33 -11.58
C ALA A 189 -2.46 3.60 -12.27
N VAL A 190 -1.65 2.87 -11.51
CA VAL A 190 -0.54 2.07 -12.05
C VAL A 190 -1.05 0.94 -12.93
N VAL A 191 -2.11 0.23 -12.52
CA VAL A 191 -2.71 -0.84 -13.31
C VAL A 191 -3.26 -0.32 -14.63
N ARG A 192 -4.04 0.77 -14.61
CA ARG A 192 -4.58 1.40 -15.84
C ARG A 192 -3.49 1.87 -16.79
N GLN A 193 -2.37 2.37 -16.25
CA GLN A 193 -1.23 2.80 -17.07
C GLN A 193 -0.59 1.61 -17.79
N GLU A 194 -0.47 0.47 -17.13
CA GLU A 194 0.09 -0.74 -17.74
C GLU A 194 -0.84 -1.33 -18.80
N GLU A 195 -2.14 -1.42 -18.52
CA GLU A 195 -3.16 -1.83 -19.53
C GLU A 195 -3.14 -0.94 -20.79
N SER A 196 -2.87 0.36 -20.60
CA SER A 196 -2.74 1.31 -21.70
C SER A 196 -1.47 1.10 -22.52
N ARG A 197 -0.39 0.59 -21.92
CA ARG A 197 0.87 0.29 -22.63
C ARG A 197 0.73 -0.92 -23.54
N ASP A 198 0.01 -1.94 -23.12
CA ASP A 198 -0.28 -3.13 -23.93
C ASP A 198 -1.11 -2.80 -25.18
N THR A 199 -1.85 -1.69 -25.15
CA THR A 199 -2.75 -1.27 -26.22
C THR A 199 -2.10 -0.29 -27.21
N LEU A 200 -1.00 0.38 -26.86
CA LEU A 200 -0.40 1.43 -27.69
C LEU A 200 0.88 0.94 -28.41
N PRO A 201 1.07 1.25 -29.70
CA PRO A 201 2.36 1.03 -30.35
C PRO A 201 3.42 1.88 -29.64
N ILE A 202 4.48 1.22 -29.17
CA ILE A 202 5.61 1.86 -28.49
C ILE A 202 6.27 2.85 -29.46
N SER A 203 5.97 4.14 -29.31
CA SER A 203 6.76 5.22 -29.91
C SER A 203 7.78 5.68 -28.87
N PRO A 204 9.06 5.32 -29.00
CA PRO A 204 10.01 5.47 -27.89
C PRO A 204 10.32 6.93 -27.55
N PHE A 205 10.10 7.86 -28.48
CA PHE A 205 10.40 9.30 -28.31
C PHE A 205 9.50 10.19 -29.17
N GLY A 206 8.22 10.29 -28.82
CA GLY A 206 7.28 11.24 -29.44
C GLY A 206 7.34 12.65 -28.85
N ARG A 207 8.48 13.34 -28.88
CA ARG A 207 8.49 14.81 -28.76
C ARG A 207 8.59 15.41 -30.15
N SER A 208 7.46 15.81 -30.73
CA SER A 208 7.46 16.77 -31.85
C SER A 208 7.84 18.15 -31.31
N ILE A 209 9.13 18.37 -31.06
CA ILE A 209 9.64 19.74 -30.91
C ILE A 209 9.68 20.28 -32.34
N GLY A 210 8.65 21.05 -32.70
CA GLY A 210 8.61 21.79 -33.96
C GLY A 210 9.86 22.65 -34.07
N ARG A 211 10.81 22.20 -34.88
CA ARG A 211 12.00 22.97 -35.22
C ARG A 211 11.57 24.03 -36.22
N ALA A 212 11.13 25.19 -35.72
CA ALA A 212 11.04 26.38 -36.55
C ALA A 212 12.45 26.65 -37.10
N GLY A 213 12.61 26.47 -38.41
CA GLY A 213 13.88 26.58 -39.10
C GLY A 213 14.45 27.99 -38.98
N ALA A 214 15.52 28.13 -38.21
CA ALA A 214 16.46 29.22 -38.40
C ALA A 214 17.38 28.85 -39.57
N GLY A 215 17.18 29.53 -40.70
CA GLY A 215 17.99 29.45 -41.90
C GLY A 215 18.09 30.83 -42.56
N SER A 216 18.85 31.71 -41.90
CA SER A 216 19.83 32.72 -42.35
C SER A 216 19.94 33.17 -43.85
N PRO A 217 20.61 34.32 -44.12
CA PRO A 217 20.03 35.42 -44.87
C PRO A 217 20.66 35.68 -46.24
N SER A 218 20.10 36.72 -46.90
CA SER A 218 20.68 37.52 -47.97
C SER A 218 20.55 36.99 -49.41
N LYS A 219 19.72 37.70 -50.19
CA LYS A 219 20.13 38.19 -51.51
C LYS A 219 19.66 39.64 -51.66
N ARG A 220 20.63 40.53 -51.84
CA ARG A 220 20.43 41.88 -52.38
C ARG A 220 19.96 41.75 -53.83
N SER A 221 18.92 42.49 -54.19
CA SER A 221 18.72 42.96 -55.57
C SER A 221 18.14 44.38 -55.54
N ARG A 222 18.73 45.21 -56.40
CA ARG A 222 18.56 46.66 -56.55
C ARG A 222 17.29 47.04 -57.34
N GLY A 223 16.83 48.27 -57.09
CA GLY A 223 16.07 49.15 -58.02
C GLY A 223 14.54 49.05 -57.90
N ALA A 224 13.73 50.10 -57.98
CA ALA A 224 13.91 51.54 -58.20
C ALA A 224 12.59 52.24 -57.75
N ALA A 225 12.65 53.36 -57.02
CA ALA A 225 12.28 54.72 -57.45
C ALA A 225 10.77 55.07 -57.50
N ALA A 226 10.35 56.03 -56.65
CA ALA A 226 9.40 57.14 -56.90
C ALA A 226 9.18 57.89 -55.56
N THR A 227 9.79 59.05 -55.29
CA THR A 227 9.37 60.45 -55.60
C THR A 227 8.05 60.92 -54.96
N GLY A 228 8.14 62.02 -54.20
CA GLY A 228 7.04 62.85 -53.67
C GLY A 228 6.97 62.80 -52.13
N GLY A 229 7.00 63.87 -51.34
CA GLY A 229 6.97 65.31 -51.59
C GLY A 229 6.57 66.02 -50.29
N MET A 230 7.38 67.00 -49.87
CA MET A 230 7.04 68.27 -49.18
C MET A 230 6.32 68.36 -47.81
N VAL A 231 6.65 69.48 -47.14
CA VAL A 231 6.02 70.20 -45.99
C VAL A 231 6.56 69.78 -44.59
N ARG A 232 7.48 70.48 -43.91
CA ARG A 232 7.62 71.88 -43.39
C ARG A 232 6.97 72.10 -42.01
N ALA A 233 7.74 72.79 -41.14
CA ALA A 233 7.39 73.49 -39.88
C ALA A 233 7.40 72.67 -38.58
N LEU A 234 7.77 73.15 -37.38
CA LEU A 234 8.41 74.36 -36.82
C LEU A 234 8.56 74.11 -35.29
N GLY A 235 9.52 74.78 -34.61
CA GLY A 235 9.56 75.02 -33.14
C GLY A 235 10.43 74.04 -32.33
N ALA A 236 11.58 74.38 -31.72
CA ALA A 236 11.83 75.32 -30.60
C ALA A 236 11.00 74.93 -29.36
N THR A 237 11.49 74.68 -28.13
CA THR A 237 12.55 75.27 -27.27
C THR A 237 12.80 74.29 -26.08
N ALA A 238 14.04 74.00 -25.66
CA ALA A 238 14.80 74.56 -24.52
C ALA A 238 14.31 74.26 -23.07
N GLY A 239 15.28 73.89 -22.20
CA GLY A 239 15.24 73.92 -20.71
C GLY A 239 15.03 72.53 -20.07
N SER A 240 16.00 71.80 -19.49
CA SER A 240 17.06 72.06 -18.50
C SER A 240 16.60 72.20 -17.04
N ARG A 241 17.12 71.29 -16.20
CA ARG A 241 17.28 71.32 -14.72
C ARG A 241 15.98 71.11 -13.94
N SER A 242 15.92 70.17 -13.01
CA SER A 242 16.77 70.05 -11.80
C SER A 242 16.90 68.60 -11.35
#